data_AF-A0A0D6JX27-F1
#
_entry.id   AF-A0A0D6JX27-F1
#
_cell.length_a   1.000
_cell.length_b   1.000
_cell.length_c   1.000
_cell.angle_alpha   90.00
_cell.angle_beta   90.00
_cell.angle_gamma   90.00
#
_symmetry.space_group_name_H-M   'P 1'
#
loop_
_entity.id
_entity.type
_entity.pdbx_description
1 polymer ?
#
loop_
_entity_poly.entity_id
_entity_poly.type
_entity_poly.pdbx_seq_one_letter_code
_entity_poly.pdbx_strand_id
1 'polypeptide(L)'
;MAAQTETGDADDGEREGDGRTDTGLRDRLVYLAVLSRPRFWLYLAGPVVVGVAAAASAPSDLFGLEPLALFAYFLVPANVFLYGVNDVFDADVDEANPKKDDREARWRGDPVNTAVVAASGLLGLGLFALVPRVAWPWLAAHFFLAVEYSAPPLRFKTTPLLDSVSNGLYVLPGVAAYAAVSGSNPPMLAVAGAWLWTMGMHTFSAIPDIEPDREAGIRTTATALGERRTYWYCAATWALAAVAFAAVDPRLGALLAAYPVVVFGIVAAGVDVDRAYWWYPVINTVVGMLITLGALWRLVYG
;
A
#
# COMPACT_ATOMS: atom_id res chain seq x y z
N MET A 1 -36.46 40.51 -69.44
CA MET A 1 -37.92 40.70 -69.30
C MET A 1 -38.38 39.60 -68.37
N ALA A 2 -38.84 39.94 -67.15
CA ALA A 2 -38.87 39.06 -65.95
C ALA A 2 -37.47 38.51 -65.54
N ALA A 3 -37.05 38.35 -64.27
CA ALA A 3 -37.61 38.61 -62.92
C ALA A 3 -38.45 37.50 -62.24
N GLN A 4 -37.77 36.71 -61.40
CA GLN A 4 -38.19 35.96 -60.18
C GLN A 4 -36.87 35.35 -59.61
N THR A 5 -36.44 35.40 -58.33
CA THR A 5 -37.04 35.08 -57.00
C THR A 5 -37.58 33.64 -56.96
N GLU A 6 -37.33 32.77 -55.97
CA GLU A 6 -36.65 32.80 -54.65
C GLU A 6 -35.54 31.68 -54.61
N THR A 7 -34.70 31.39 -53.61
CA THR A 7 -34.40 31.78 -52.19
C THR A 7 -32.89 31.48 -51.96
N GLY A 8 -32.20 31.67 -50.82
CA GLY A 8 -32.56 32.24 -49.51
C GLY A 8 -32.56 31.24 -48.34
N ASP A 9 -31.38 30.83 -47.84
CA ASP A 9 -31.20 30.16 -46.52
C ASP A 9 -29.81 30.49 -45.93
N ALA A 10 -29.65 30.45 -44.60
CA ALA A 10 -28.42 30.83 -43.89
C ALA A 10 -28.35 30.25 -42.47
N ASP A 11 -27.56 29.18 -42.28
CA ASP A 11 -27.16 28.56 -41.00
C ASP A 11 -25.96 27.60 -41.27
N ASP A 12 -25.08 27.28 -40.33
CA ASP A 12 -24.65 28.03 -39.15
C ASP A 12 -23.17 27.71 -38.86
N GLY A 13 -22.51 28.53 -38.03
CA GLY A 13 -21.14 28.33 -37.58
C GLY A 13 -21.01 27.30 -36.46
N GLU A 14 -21.31 26.02 -36.74
CA GLU A 14 -21.15 24.95 -35.75
C GLU A 14 -19.70 24.87 -35.24
N ARG A 15 -19.55 25.02 -33.92
CA ARG A 15 -18.25 25.12 -33.26
C ARG A 15 -17.72 23.73 -32.93
N GLU A 16 -16.71 23.26 -33.66
CA GLU A 16 -15.88 22.13 -33.20
C GLU A 16 -15.11 22.53 -31.92
N GLY A 17 -15.74 22.32 -30.76
CA GLY A 17 -15.19 22.69 -29.46
C GLY A 17 -15.58 21.71 -28.34
N ASP A 18 -14.66 21.56 -27.38
CA ASP A 18 -14.81 20.93 -26.06
C ASP A 18 -15.09 19.41 -25.96
N GLY A 19 -15.55 18.74 -27.02
CA GLY A 19 -15.81 17.28 -26.98
C GLY A 19 -14.59 16.37 -26.79
N ARG A 20 -13.37 16.90 -27.01
CA ARG A 20 -12.11 16.12 -27.05
C ARG A 20 -11.22 16.27 -25.81
N THR A 21 -11.57 17.21 -24.94
CA THR A 21 -10.84 17.58 -23.72
C THR A 21 -11.29 16.77 -22.51
N ASP A 22 -12.60 16.66 -22.29
CA ASP A 22 -13.19 15.98 -21.13
C ASP A 22 -12.94 14.46 -21.16
N THR A 23 -13.04 13.83 -22.34
CA THR A 23 -12.69 12.42 -22.54
C THR A 23 -11.23 12.12 -22.13
N GLY A 24 -10.27 12.94 -22.58
CA GLY A 24 -8.86 12.77 -22.22
C GLY A 24 -8.56 13.01 -20.74
N LEU A 25 -9.28 13.92 -20.08
CA LEU A 25 -9.16 14.12 -18.63
C LEU A 25 -9.74 12.93 -17.85
N ARG A 26 -10.95 12.50 -18.21
CA ARG A 26 -11.65 11.35 -17.59
C ARG A 26 -10.83 10.07 -17.70
N ASP A 27 -10.26 9.78 -18.87
CA ASP A 27 -9.45 8.59 -19.09
C ASP A 27 -8.12 8.61 -18.33
N ARG A 28 -7.54 9.81 -18.09
CA ARG A 28 -6.36 9.97 -17.22
C ARG A 28 -6.74 9.83 -15.74
N LEU A 29 -7.88 10.36 -15.30
CA LEU A 29 -8.36 10.19 -13.92
C LEU A 29 -8.68 8.72 -13.60
N VAL A 30 -9.32 8.00 -14.53
CA VAL A 30 -9.55 6.55 -14.41
C VAL A 30 -8.22 5.78 -14.37
N TYR A 31 -7.26 6.12 -15.24
CA TYR A 31 -5.92 5.53 -15.20
C TYR A 31 -5.22 5.75 -13.84
N LEU A 32 -5.21 6.99 -13.33
CA LEU A 32 -4.55 7.32 -12.05
C LEU A 32 -5.25 6.64 -10.86
N ALA A 33 -6.57 6.50 -10.91
CA ALA A 33 -7.32 5.72 -9.92
C ALA A 33 -6.88 4.24 -9.93
N VAL A 34 -6.79 3.61 -11.10
CA VAL A 34 -6.31 2.21 -11.22
C VAL A 34 -4.83 2.07 -10.84
N LEU A 35 -3.97 3.01 -11.25
CA LEU A 35 -2.54 3.06 -10.89
C LEU A 35 -2.33 3.13 -9.37
N SER A 36 -3.20 3.83 -8.64
CA SER A 36 -3.18 3.87 -7.18
C SER A 36 -3.62 2.56 -6.50
N ARG A 37 -4.01 1.54 -7.27
CA ARG A 37 -4.45 0.20 -6.86
C ARG A 37 -5.43 0.22 -5.66
N PRO A 38 -6.69 0.68 -5.82
CA PRO A 38 -7.59 1.01 -4.71
C PRO A 38 -7.89 -0.11 -3.70
N ARG A 39 -7.70 -1.38 -4.11
CA ARG A 39 -7.77 -2.56 -3.23
C ARG A 39 -6.72 -2.55 -2.13
N PHE A 40 -5.60 -1.83 -2.31
CA PHE A 40 -4.47 -1.76 -1.38
C PHE A 40 -4.36 -0.41 -0.64
N TRP A 41 -5.26 0.56 -0.84
CA TRP A 41 -5.20 1.85 -0.13
C TRP A 41 -5.12 1.71 1.40
N LEU A 42 -5.84 0.71 1.96
CA LEU A 42 -5.82 0.41 3.39
C LEU A 42 -4.53 -0.27 3.88
N TYR A 43 -3.62 -0.71 3.00
CA TYR A 43 -2.30 -1.22 3.42
C TYR A 43 -1.38 -0.09 3.90
N LEU A 44 -1.61 1.17 3.47
CA LEU A 44 -0.93 2.35 4.00
C LEU A 44 -1.82 3.14 4.97
N ALA A 45 -3.09 3.37 4.62
CA ALA A 45 -4.02 4.13 5.46
C ALA A 45 -4.54 3.38 6.70
N GLY A 46 -4.68 2.06 6.64
CA GLY A 46 -5.12 1.23 7.78
C GLY A 46 -4.13 1.29 8.96
N PRO A 47 -2.81 1.12 8.72
CA PRO A 47 -1.78 1.37 9.73
C PRO A 47 -1.82 2.76 10.36
N VAL A 48 -2.16 3.82 9.60
CA VAL A 48 -2.40 5.16 10.19
C VAL A 48 -3.54 5.09 11.22
N VAL A 49 -4.71 4.53 10.87
CA VAL A 49 -5.85 4.41 11.80
C VAL A 49 -5.48 3.63 13.06
N VAL A 50 -4.75 2.51 12.92
CA VAL A 50 -4.25 1.71 14.06
C VAL A 50 -3.30 2.53 14.94
N GLY A 51 -2.34 3.25 14.34
CA GLY A 51 -1.36 4.07 15.05
C GLY A 51 -1.99 5.23 15.81
N VAL A 52 -2.97 5.91 15.20
CA VAL A 52 -3.73 7.01 15.81
C VAL A 52 -4.59 6.50 16.96
N ALA A 53 -5.34 5.42 16.76
CA ALA A 53 -6.18 4.82 17.81
C ALA A 53 -5.36 4.33 19.01
N ALA A 54 -4.14 3.83 18.79
CA ALA A 54 -3.23 3.38 19.85
C ALA A 54 -2.47 4.52 20.56
N ALA A 55 -2.43 5.72 19.97
CA ALA A 55 -1.72 6.90 20.50
C ALA A 55 -2.61 7.93 21.18
N ALA A 56 -3.90 7.97 20.82
CA ALA A 56 -4.84 8.96 21.31
C ALA A 56 -5.00 8.90 22.85
N SER A 57 -5.10 10.08 23.46
CA SER A 57 -5.33 10.29 24.89
C SER A 57 -6.75 10.78 25.19
N ALA A 58 -7.37 11.47 24.23
CA ALA A 58 -8.77 11.84 24.20
C ALA A 58 -9.39 11.63 22.80
N PRO A 59 -10.72 11.49 22.68
CA PRO A 59 -11.39 11.33 21.37
C PRO A 59 -11.17 12.47 20.37
N SER A 60 -10.78 13.65 20.84
CA SER A 60 -10.32 14.79 20.01
C SER A 60 -9.14 14.43 19.13
N ASP A 61 -8.21 13.62 19.65
CA ASP A 61 -6.89 13.37 19.10
C ASP A 61 -6.99 12.52 17.82
N LEU A 62 -8.09 11.77 17.68
CA LEU A 62 -8.46 11.01 16.48
C LEU A 62 -8.74 11.90 15.25
N PHE A 63 -9.08 13.16 15.48
CA PHE A 63 -9.50 14.13 14.45
C PHE A 63 -8.59 15.37 14.41
N GLY A 64 -7.36 15.27 14.95
CA GLY A 64 -6.33 16.30 14.81
C GLY A 64 -5.91 16.53 13.34
N LEU A 65 -5.22 17.64 13.08
CA LEU A 65 -4.79 17.99 11.72
C LEU A 65 -3.75 17.00 11.17
N GLU A 66 -2.82 16.59 12.02
CA GLU A 66 -1.74 15.66 11.74
C GLU A 66 -2.26 14.26 11.37
N PRO A 67 -3.10 13.57 12.18
CA PRO A 67 -3.64 12.26 11.81
C PRO A 67 -4.55 12.31 10.58
N LEU A 68 -5.36 13.38 10.40
CA LEU A 68 -6.20 13.52 9.21
C LEU A 68 -5.38 13.75 7.93
N ALA A 69 -4.33 14.58 7.99
CA ALA A 69 -3.43 14.80 6.86
C ALA A 69 -2.60 13.56 6.51
N LEU A 70 -2.10 12.85 7.53
CA LEU A 70 -1.42 11.56 7.35
C LEU A 70 -2.37 10.53 6.72
N PHE A 71 -3.60 10.39 7.21
CA PHE A 71 -4.58 9.48 6.64
C PHE A 71 -4.92 9.84 5.19
N ALA A 72 -5.20 11.11 4.89
CA ALA A 72 -5.50 11.56 3.54
C ALA A 72 -4.32 11.31 2.56
N TYR A 73 -3.09 11.57 3.02
CA TYR A 73 -1.89 11.30 2.22
C TYR A 73 -1.68 9.80 1.97
N PHE A 74 -1.77 8.98 3.02
CA PHE A 74 -1.56 7.53 2.93
C PHE A 74 -2.74 6.77 2.30
N LEU A 75 -3.90 7.39 2.14
CA LEU A 75 -5.03 6.80 1.43
C LEU A 75 -4.85 6.87 -0.10
N VAL A 76 -4.48 8.01 -0.69
CA VAL A 76 -4.40 8.14 -2.16
C VAL A 76 -3.02 8.59 -2.66
N PRO A 77 -2.47 9.79 -2.34
CA PRO A 77 -1.17 10.22 -2.87
C PRO A 77 -0.01 9.25 -2.63
N ALA A 78 0.10 8.63 -1.45
CA ALA A 78 1.16 7.67 -1.17
C ALA A 78 1.07 6.40 -2.05
N ASN A 79 -0.14 5.95 -2.38
CA ASN A 79 -0.35 4.80 -3.27
C ASN A 79 -0.06 5.18 -4.74
N VAL A 80 -0.43 6.39 -5.17
CA VAL A 80 -0.02 6.94 -6.48
C VAL A 80 1.50 7.06 -6.59
N PHE A 81 2.19 7.46 -5.51
CA PHE A 81 3.65 7.51 -5.46
C PHE A 81 4.28 6.11 -5.48
N LEU A 82 3.91 5.24 -4.54
CA LEU A 82 4.46 3.89 -4.38
C LEU A 82 4.28 3.02 -5.64
N TYR A 83 3.04 2.91 -6.13
CA TYR A 83 2.74 2.09 -7.31
C TYR A 83 3.12 2.82 -8.62
N GLY A 84 3.13 4.15 -8.64
CA GLY A 84 3.67 4.92 -9.76
C GLY A 84 5.18 4.71 -9.96
N VAL A 85 5.96 4.75 -8.88
CA VAL A 85 7.40 4.41 -8.93
C VAL A 85 7.60 2.93 -9.25
N ASN A 86 6.74 2.03 -8.77
CA ASN A 86 6.78 0.62 -9.16
C ASN A 86 6.59 0.44 -10.68
N ASP A 87 5.51 0.97 -11.24
CA ASP A 87 5.14 0.78 -12.64
C ASP A 87 6.11 1.51 -13.59
N VAL A 88 6.73 2.62 -13.16
CA VAL A 88 7.80 3.30 -13.91
C VAL A 88 9.06 2.43 -14.06
N PHE A 89 9.49 1.72 -13.01
CA PHE A 89 10.71 0.92 -13.05
C PHE A 89 10.51 -0.54 -13.48
N ASP A 90 9.26 -0.98 -13.67
CA ASP A 90 8.92 -2.32 -14.18
C ASP A 90 8.28 -2.30 -15.57
N ALA A 91 8.19 -1.13 -16.23
CA ALA A 91 7.52 -0.97 -17.53
C ALA A 91 7.95 -2.00 -18.60
N ASP A 92 9.25 -2.31 -18.68
CA ASP A 92 9.81 -3.29 -19.62
C ASP A 92 9.44 -4.75 -19.28
N VAL A 93 9.11 -5.03 -18.01
CA VAL A 93 8.74 -6.36 -17.49
C VAL A 93 7.21 -6.56 -17.57
N ASP A 94 6.45 -5.49 -17.32
CA ASP A 94 4.99 -5.48 -17.30
C ASP A 94 4.34 -5.48 -18.69
N GLU A 95 5.10 -5.28 -19.77
CA GLU A 95 4.58 -5.41 -21.14
C GLU A 95 3.95 -6.81 -21.37
N ALA A 96 4.65 -7.87 -20.95
CA ALA A 96 4.22 -9.26 -21.11
C ALA A 96 3.30 -9.78 -19.97
N ASN A 97 3.04 -9.00 -18.92
CA ASN A 97 2.37 -9.46 -17.69
C ASN A 97 0.83 -9.52 -17.84
N PRO A 98 0.17 -10.70 -17.77
CA PRO A 98 -1.28 -10.81 -17.91
C PRO A 98 -2.09 -10.15 -16.78
N LYS A 99 -1.48 -9.92 -15.60
CA LYS A 99 -2.16 -9.26 -14.47
C LYS A 99 -2.51 -7.80 -14.78
N LYS A 100 -1.76 -7.18 -15.71
CA LYS A 100 -1.98 -5.81 -16.20
C LYS A 100 -3.09 -5.67 -17.27
N ASP A 101 -3.82 -6.74 -17.58
CA ASP A 101 -5.01 -6.70 -18.44
C ASP A 101 -6.34 -6.71 -17.66
N ASP A 102 -6.38 -7.24 -16.42
CA ASP A 102 -7.61 -7.39 -15.61
C ASP A 102 -7.64 -6.48 -14.36
N ARG A 103 -6.50 -6.26 -13.67
CA ARG A 103 -6.52 -5.75 -12.28
C ARG A 103 -5.68 -4.50 -12.00
N GLU A 104 -4.74 -4.20 -12.88
CA GLU A 104 -3.81 -3.09 -12.78
C GLU A 104 -3.62 -2.47 -14.17
N ALA A 105 -3.09 -1.24 -14.24
CA ALA A 105 -2.77 -0.61 -15.52
C ALA A 105 -1.32 -0.92 -15.92
N ARG A 106 -1.05 -1.11 -17.23
CA ARG A 106 0.32 -0.97 -17.77
C ARG A 106 0.77 0.49 -17.72
N TRP A 107 2.04 0.73 -17.44
CA TRP A 107 2.63 2.07 -17.47
C TRP A 107 2.50 2.70 -18.87
N ARG A 108 1.97 3.93 -18.94
CA ARG A 108 1.65 4.59 -20.22
C ARG A 108 2.75 5.51 -20.80
N GLY A 109 3.90 5.65 -20.14
CA GLY A 109 5.01 6.52 -20.60
C GLY A 109 4.73 8.03 -20.60
N ASP A 110 3.49 8.45 -20.34
CA ASP A 110 3.02 9.84 -20.38
C ASP A 110 3.75 10.75 -19.36
N PRO A 111 4.44 11.82 -19.80
CA PRO A 111 5.10 12.78 -18.91
C PRO A 111 4.18 13.40 -17.85
N VAL A 112 2.87 13.53 -18.11
CA VAL A 112 1.90 14.02 -17.13
C VAL A 112 1.73 13.02 -15.99
N ASN A 113 1.73 11.72 -16.27
CA ASN A 113 1.67 10.69 -15.23
C ASN A 113 2.96 10.69 -14.40
N THR A 114 4.13 10.82 -15.03
CA THR A 114 5.42 10.98 -14.32
C THR A 114 5.40 12.21 -13.41
N ALA A 115 4.85 13.34 -13.88
CA ALA A 115 4.70 14.56 -13.09
C ALA A 115 3.73 14.38 -11.90
N VAL A 116 2.62 13.64 -12.07
CA VAL A 116 1.68 13.32 -10.99
C VAL A 116 2.30 12.39 -9.93
N VAL A 117 3.09 11.39 -10.34
CA VAL A 117 3.83 10.51 -9.42
C VAL A 117 4.86 11.34 -8.63
N ALA A 118 5.66 12.17 -9.31
CA ALA A 118 6.62 13.05 -8.66
C ALA A 118 5.94 14.07 -7.71
N ALA A 119 4.84 14.70 -8.13
CA ALA A 119 4.07 15.61 -7.30
C ALA A 119 3.45 14.93 -6.07
N SER A 120 3.06 13.66 -6.19
CA SER A 120 2.56 12.86 -5.06
C SER A 120 3.66 12.63 -4.02
N GLY A 121 4.89 12.33 -4.45
CA GLY A 121 6.06 12.27 -3.56
C GLY A 121 6.39 13.62 -2.90
N LEU A 122 6.39 14.72 -3.68
CA LEU A 122 6.64 16.09 -3.18
C LEU A 122 5.58 16.55 -2.17
N LEU A 123 4.31 16.21 -2.38
CA LEU A 123 3.23 16.45 -1.41
C LEU A 123 3.51 15.73 -0.07
N GLY A 124 4.07 14.52 -0.14
CA GLY A 124 4.52 13.75 1.01
C GLY A 124 5.64 14.41 1.82
N LEU A 125 6.53 15.16 1.17
CA LEU A 125 7.55 15.96 1.86
C LEU A 125 6.92 17.10 2.69
N GLY A 126 5.75 17.59 2.29
CA GLY A 126 4.96 18.56 3.06
C GLY A 126 4.57 18.08 4.46
N LEU A 127 4.44 16.76 4.67
CA LEU A 127 4.12 16.19 5.98
C LEU A 127 5.20 16.50 7.04
N PHE A 128 6.47 16.61 6.65
CA PHE A 128 7.56 16.93 7.60
C PHE A 128 7.44 18.33 8.21
N ALA A 129 6.78 19.27 7.52
CA ALA A 129 6.47 20.60 8.05
C ALA A 129 5.25 20.60 8.99
N LEU A 130 4.42 19.55 8.95
CA LEU A 130 3.21 19.42 9.74
C LEU A 130 3.41 18.56 11.01
N VAL A 131 4.10 17.42 10.90
CA VAL A 131 4.24 16.46 12.01
C VAL A 131 5.47 16.77 12.89
N PRO A 132 5.41 16.47 14.20
CA PRO A 132 6.55 16.67 15.09
C PRO A 132 7.75 15.79 14.71
N ARG A 133 8.96 16.27 15.03
CA ARG A 133 10.25 15.66 14.62
C ARG A 133 10.43 14.18 15.01
N VAL A 134 9.72 13.70 16.02
CA VAL A 134 9.71 12.29 16.43
C VAL A 134 9.14 11.36 15.34
N ALA A 135 8.25 11.86 14.48
CA ALA A 135 7.68 11.11 13.37
C ALA A 135 8.59 11.10 12.11
N TRP A 136 9.54 12.02 12.01
CA TRP A 136 10.38 12.21 10.82
C TRP A 136 11.20 10.97 10.41
N PRO A 137 11.83 10.18 11.31
CA PRO A 137 12.59 9.00 10.91
C PRO A 137 11.71 7.94 10.22
N TRP A 138 10.47 7.79 10.66
CA TRP A 138 9.52 6.81 10.11
C TRP A 138 8.98 7.24 8.75
N LEU A 139 8.69 8.53 8.56
CA LEU A 139 8.37 9.09 7.24
C LEU A 139 9.55 8.97 6.28
N ALA A 140 10.77 9.34 6.71
CA ALA A 140 11.97 9.24 5.88
C ALA A 140 12.26 7.79 5.45
N ALA A 141 12.14 6.83 6.37
CA ALA A 141 12.24 5.42 6.06
C ALA A 141 11.12 4.95 5.10
N HIS A 142 9.89 5.45 5.23
CA HIS A 142 8.81 5.10 4.29
C HIS A 142 9.13 5.60 2.87
N PHE A 143 9.50 6.88 2.70
CA PHE A 143 9.84 7.42 1.38
C PHE A 143 11.06 6.73 0.76
N PHE A 144 12.09 6.43 1.56
CA PHE A 144 13.25 5.66 1.12
C PHE A 144 12.85 4.26 0.62
N LEU A 145 12.10 3.49 1.41
CA LEU A 145 11.68 2.14 1.02
C LEU A 145 10.69 2.14 -0.14
N ALA A 146 9.78 3.12 -0.23
CA ALA A 146 8.83 3.25 -1.33
C ALA A 146 9.53 3.48 -2.69
N VAL A 147 10.69 4.15 -2.69
CA VAL A 147 11.54 4.31 -3.88
C VAL A 147 12.42 3.07 -4.09
N GLU A 148 13.31 2.77 -3.14
CA GLU A 148 14.37 1.75 -3.29
C GLU A 148 13.84 0.31 -3.32
N TYR A 149 12.56 0.05 -3.03
CA TYR A 149 11.94 -1.24 -3.33
C TYR A 149 11.93 -1.53 -4.84
N SER A 150 11.69 -0.51 -5.67
CA SER A 150 11.52 -0.62 -7.12
C SER A 150 12.60 0.04 -7.96
N ALA A 151 13.16 1.15 -7.47
CA ALA A 151 14.17 1.94 -8.17
C ALA A 151 15.60 1.43 -7.91
N PRO A 152 16.55 1.65 -8.84
CA PRO A 152 17.97 1.57 -8.55
C PRO A 152 18.42 2.75 -7.65
N PRO A 153 19.50 2.60 -6.86
CA PRO A 153 20.49 1.53 -6.94
C PRO A 153 20.15 0.22 -6.21
N LEU A 154 19.20 0.19 -5.26
CA LEU A 154 19.03 -0.98 -4.39
C LEU A 154 17.98 -2.00 -4.89
N ARG A 155 16.89 -1.54 -5.52
CA ARG A 155 15.78 -2.35 -6.08
C ARG A 155 15.45 -3.58 -5.24
N PHE A 156 15.11 -3.37 -3.96
CA PHE A 156 15.08 -4.44 -2.94
C PHE A 156 14.23 -5.66 -3.34
N LYS A 157 13.15 -5.48 -4.11
CA LYS A 157 12.29 -6.57 -4.60
C LYS A 157 13.01 -7.65 -5.41
N THR A 158 14.16 -7.34 -6.03
CA THR A 158 14.98 -8.30 -6.78
C THR A 158 16.16 -8.86 -5.95
N THR A 159 16.18 -8.62 -4.63
CA THR A 159 17.23 -9.13 -3.72
C THR A 159 16.60 -9.94 -2.58
N PRO A 160 16.88 -11.25 -2.47
CA PRO A 160 16.31 -12.08 -1.41
C PRO A 160 16.66 -11.58 0.00
N LEU A 161 15.73 -11.81 0.93
CA LEU A 161 15.60 -11.23 2.27
C LEU A 161 15.35 -9.71 2.30
N LEU A 162 15.93 -8.92 1.39
CA LEU A 162 15.70 -7.47 1.36
C LEU A 162 14.33 -7.12 0.79
N ASP A 163 13.81 -7.89 -0.18
CA ASP A 163 12.42 -7.83 -0.63
C ASP A 163 11.43 -7.94 0.55
N SER A 164 11.64 -8.91 1.44
CA SER A 164 10.80 -9.12 2.61
C SER A 164 10.99 -8.04 3.67
N VAL A 165 12.25 -7.71 4.03
CA VAL A 165 12.56 -6.70 5.05
C VAL A 165 12.09 -5.31 4.64
N SER A 166 12.20 -4.94 3.37
CA SER A 166 11.73 -3.62 2.88
C SER A 166 10.21 -3.45 2.91
N ASN A 167 9.42 -4.55 2.89
CA ASN A 167 7.96 -4.48 3.02
C ASN A 167 7.47 -3.99 4.40
N GLY A 168 8.37 -3.79 5.38
CA GLY A 168 8.10 -2.96 6.56
C GLY A 168 7.65 -1.51 6.22
N LEU A 169 7.84 -1.05 4.98
CA LEU A 169 7.33 0.21 4.46
C LEU A 169 5.83 0.44 4.73
N TYR A 170 5.02 -0.62 4.79
CA TYR A 170 3.59 -0.55 5.07
C TYR A 170 3.27 -0.29 6.56
N VAL A 171 4.18 -0.62 7.49
CA VAL A 171 4.00 -0.36 8.93
C VAL A 171 4.26 1.10 9.27
N LEU A 172 5.25 1.70 8.60
CA LEU A 172 5.79 3.03 8.90
C LEU A 172 4.77 4.18 8.95
N PRO A 173 3.72 4.25 8.11
CA PRO A 173 2.63 5.22 8.25
C PRO A 173 1.98 5.21 9.64
N GLY A 174 1.76 4.03 10.22
CA GLY A 174 1.20 3.87 11.56
C GLY A 174 2.16 4.28 12.67
N VAL A 175 3.45 4.00 12.52
CA VAL A 175 4.48 4.44 13.48
C VAL A 175 4.64 5.96 13.46
N ALA A 176 4.64 6.56 12.26
CA ALA A 176 4.65 8.00 12.07
C ALA A 176 3.41 8.66 12.67
N ALA A 177 2.22 8.07 12.49
CA ALA A 177 0.97 8.60 13.03
C ALA A 177 0.88 8.49 14.56
N TYR A 178 1.31 7.35 15.15
CA TYR A 178 1.43 7.22 16.60
C TYR A 178 2.38 8.29 17.18
N ALA A 179 3.52 8.50 16.51
CA ALA A 179 4.52 9.48 16.91
C ALA A 179 4.06 10.92 16.74
N ALA A 180 3.23 11.20 15.74
CA ALA A 180 2.60 12.51 15.55
C ALA A 180 1.58 12.83 16.65
N VAL A 181 0.72 11.86 17.01
CA VAL A 181 -0.37 12.05 17.99
C VAL A 181 0.14 12.05 19.44
N SER A 182 0.99 11.10 19.83
CA SER A 182 1.46 10.98 21.22
C SER A 182 2.70 11.83 21.54
N GLY A 183 3.34 12.43 20.53
CA GLY A 183 4.65 13.07 20.67
C GLY A 183 5.80 12.11 21.03
N SER A 184 5.57 10.79 21.02
CA SER A 184 6.50 9.76 21.48
C SER A 184 6.53 8.56 20.52
N ASN A 185 7.63 7.79 20.50
CA ASN A 185 7.64 6.55 19.71
C ASN A 185 6.79 5.46 20.38
N PRO A 186 6.06 4.62 19.62
CA PRO A 186 5.38 3.45 20.17
C PRO A 186 6.37 2.43 20.75
N PRO A 187 5.91 1.44 21.53
CA PRO A 187 6.75 0.36 22.03
C PRO A 187 7.53 -0.31 20.88
N MET A 188 8.87 -0.30 20.94
CA MET A 188 9.72 -0.82 19.85
C MET A 188 9.47 -2.30 19.52
N LEU A 189 8.97 -3.08 20.48
CA LEU A 189 8.55 -4.47 20.24
C LEU A 189 7.27 -4.57 19.38
N ALA A 190 6.35 -3.60 19.47
CA ALA A 190 5.19 -3.52 18.56
C ALA A 190 5.63 -3.11 17.15
N VAL A 191 6.60 -2.19 17.02
CA VAL A 191 7.19 -1.82 15.71
C VAL A 191 7.89 -3.03 15.08
N ALA A 192 8.77 -3.71 15.81
CA ALA A 192 9.46 -4.90 15.34
C ALA A 192 8.49 -6.05 15.01
N GLY A 193 7.47 -6.25 15.86
CA GLY A 193 6.43 -7.26 15.62
C GLY A 193 5.61 -6.97 14.36
N ALA A 194 5.21 -5.73 14.13
CA ALA A 194 4.49 -5.35 12.91
C ALA A 194 5.38 -5.47 11.66
N TRP A 195 6.68 -5.14 11.78
CA TRP A 195 7.65 -5.28 10.70
C TRP A 195 7.84 -6.75 10.28
N LEU A 196 8.02 -7.64 11.27
CA LEU A 196 8.05 -9.09 11.08
C LEU A 196 6.74 -9.61 10.47
N TRP A 197 5.60 -9.03 10.86
CA TRP A 197 4.31 -9.39 10.29
C TRP A 197 4.20 -8.99 8.80
N THR A 198 4.67 -7.81 8.40
CA THR A 198 4.74 -7.43 6.98
C THR A 198 5.73 -8.29 6.17
N MET A 199 6.84 -8.72 6.76
CA MET A 199 7.77 -9.67 6.13
C MET A 199 7.06 -11.00 5.80
N GLY A 200 6.33 -11.56 6.78
CA GLY A 200 5.51 -12.76 6.56
C GLY A 200 4.42 -12.55 5.51
N MET A 201 3.71 -11.42 5.55
CA MET A 201 2.67 -11.08 4.57
C MET A 201 3.19 -11.00 3.14
N HIS A 202 4.27 -10.25 2.92
CA HIS A 202 4.86 -10.08 1.60
C HIS A 202 5.34 -11.41 1.03
N THR A 203 6.15 -12.14 1.79
CA THR A 203 6.74 -13.39 1.29
C THR A 203 5.68 -14.50 1.13
N PHE A 204 4.58 -14.48 1.90
CA PHE A 204 3.43 -15.35 1.63
C PHE A 204 2.74 -14.99 0.31
N SER A 205 2.52 -13.68 0.04
CA SER A 205 1.91 -13.23 -1.23
C SER A 205 2.77 -13.51 -2.47
N ALA A 206 4.07 -13.76 -2.29
CA ALA A 206 5.00 -14.14 -3.36
C ALA A 206 5.10 -15.66 -3.59
N ILE A 207 4.31 -16.51 -2.90
CA ILE A 207 4.30 -17.96 -3.14
C ILE A 207 3.66 -18.33 -4.50
N PRO A 208 2.49 -17.79 -4.89
CA PRO A 208 1.92 -17.97 -6.24
C PRO A 208 2.91 -17.70 -7.38
N ASP A 209 3.72 -16.66 -7.20
CA ASP A 209 4.57 -16.13 -8.26
C ASP A 209 5.96 -16.80 -8.34
N ILE A 210 6.22 -17.85 -7.55
CA ILE A 210 7.55 -18.49 -7.46
C ILE A 210 8.09 -18.98 -8.81
N GLU A 211 7.28 -19.62 -9.65
CA GLU A 211 7.76 -20.13 -10.94
C GLU A 211 7.74 -19.05 -12.04
N PRO A 212 6.70 -18.21 -12.18
CA PRO A 212 6.74 -17.04 -13.07
C PRO A 212 7.92 -16.09 -12.80
N ASP A 213 8.23 -15.78 -11.53
CA ASP A 213 9.39 -14.97 -11.17
C ASP A 213 10.70 -15.66 -11.63
N ARG A 214 10.82 -16.99 -11.50
CA ARG A 214 12.01 -17.73 -11.94
C ARG A 214 12.19 -17.72 -13.45
N GLU A 215 11.11 -17.89 -14.21
CA GLU A 215 11.12 -17.78 -15.67
C GLU A 215 11.51 -16.36 -16.11
N ALA A 216 11.06 -15.33 -15.38
CA ALA A 216 11.47 -13.92 -15.57
C ALA A 216 12.87 -13.57 -14.99
N GLY A 217 13.57 -14.52 -14.34
CA GLY A 217 14.88 -14.29 -13.71
C GLY A 217 14.86 -13.47 -12.41
N ILE A 218 13.68 -13.22 -11.85
CA ILE A 218 13.43 -12.42 -10.64
C ILE A 218 13.81 -13.21 -9.38
N ARG A 219 14.53 -12.56 -8.46
CA ARG A 219 15.07 -13.17 -7.24
C ARG A 219 14.47 -12.57 -5.96
N THR A 220 13.30 -13.07 -5.59
CA THR A 220 12.66 -12.81 -4.29
C THR A 220 13.16 -13.80 -3.22
N THR A 221 12.82 -13.55 -1.95
CA THR A 221 12.90 -14.53 -0.87
C THR A 221 12.12 -15.79 -1.24
N ALA A 222 10.95 -15.64 -1.88
CA ALA A 222 10.11 -16.77 -2.24
C ALA A 222 10.76 -17.66 -3.33
N THR A 223 11.32 -17.09 -4.40
CA THR A 223 12.01 -17.90 -5.43
C THR A 223 13.27 -18.57 -4.90
N ALA A 224 14.02 -17.89 -4.03
CA ALA A 224 15.25 -18.39 -3.42
C ALA A 224 15.02 -19.49 -2.36
N LEU A 225 13.92 -19.42 -1.59
CA LEU A 225 13.56 -20.45 -0.61
C LEU A 225 12.85 -21.64 -1.28
N GLY A 226 11.92 -21.37 -2.20
CA GLY A 226 10.93 -22.31 -2.70
C GLY A 226 9.80 -22.58 -1.71
N GLU A 227 8.58 -22.75 -2.22
CA GLU A 227 7.30 -22.81 -1.50
C GLU A 227 7.39 -23.38 -0.07
N ARG A 228 7.83 -24.65 0.09
CA ARG A 228 7.83 -25.31 1.40
C ARG A 228 8.68 -24.59 2.44
N ARG A 229 9.82 -24.00 2.05
CA ARG A 229 10.64 -23.17 2.96
C ARG A 229 10.04 -21.79 3.16
N THR A 230 9.33 -21.26 2.18
CA THR A 230 8.59 -20.00 2.28
C THR A 230 7.46 -20.06 3.32
N TYR A 231 6.67 -21.15 3.38
CA TYR A 231 5.68 -21.32 4.46
C TYR A 231 6.33 -21.32 5.85
N TRP A 232 7.47 -22.02 6.02
CA TRP A 232 8.21 -22.01 7.29
C TRP A 232 8.77 -20.62 7.64
N TYR A 233 9.22 -19.85 6.65
CA TYR A 233 9.64 -18.47 6.84
C TYR A 233 8.49 -17.59 7.35
N CYS A 234 7.33 -17.65 6.69
CA CYS A 234 6.15 -16.85 7.07
C CYS A 234 5.60 -17.26 8.44
N ALA A 235 5.54 -18.58 8.73
CA ALA A 235 5.16 -19.07 10.05
C ALA A 235 6.13 -18.61 11.15
N ALA A 236 7.44 -18.57 10.87
CA ALA A 236 8.45 -18.09 11.81
C ALA A 236 8.36 -16.57 12.04
N THR A 237 8.23 -15.75 10.99
CA THR A 237 8.12 -14.29 11.13
C THR A 237 6.83 -13.88 11.83
N TRP A 238 5.69 -14.52 11.53
CA TRP A 238 4.44 -14.27 12.26
C TRP A 238 4.43 -14.81 13.70
N ALA A 239 5.10 -15.93 13.98
CA ALA A 239 5.26 -16.40 15.36
C ALA A 239 6.12 -15.42 16.19
N LEU A 240 7.22 -14.91 15.61
CA LEU A 240 8.04 -13.86 16.23
C LEU A 240 7.27 -12.55 16.39
N ALA A 241 6.41 -12.19 15.43
CA ALA A 241 5.51 -11.04 15.54
C ALA A 241 4.51 -11.19 16.70
N ALA A 242 3.88 -12.36 16.82
CA ALA A 242 2.98 -12.67 17.93
C ALA A 242 3.69 -12.62 19.29
N VAL A 243 4.92 -13.13 19.39
CA VAL A 243 5.74 -13.03 20.62
C VAL A 243 6.12 -11.58 20.94
N ALA A 244 6.53 -10.80 19.95
CA ALA A 244 6.90 -9.39 20.14
C ALA A 244 5.69 -8.53 20.57
N PHE A 245 4.51 -8.78 20.02
CA PHE A 245 3.27 -8.16 20.48
C PHE A 245 2.79 -8.68 21.85
N ALA A 246 2.97 -9.97 22.16
CA ALA A 246 2.62 -10.52 23.48
C ALA A 246 3.40 -9.85 24.63
N ALA A 247 4.64 -9.43 24.35
CA ALA A 247 5.48 -8.66 25.28
C ALA A 247 5.04 -7.19 25.45
N VAL A 248 4.09 -6.70 24.64
CA VAL A 248 3.47 -5.36 24.78
C VAL A 248 2.07 -5.48 25.38
N ASP A 249 1.24 -6.37 24.83
CA ASP A 249 -0.02 -6.84 25.44
C ASP A 249 -0.27 -8.30 24.99
N PRO A 250 -0.41 -9.26 25.93
CA PRO A 250 -0.72 -10.66 25.60
C PRO A 250 -1.94 -10.84 24.69
N ARG A 251 -2.91 -9.91 24.71
CA ARG A 251 -4.10 -9.92 23.85
C ARG A 251 -3.75 -9.67 22.38
N LEU A 252 -2.81 -8.75 22.11
CA LEU A 252 -2.32 -8.47 20.77
C LEU A 252 -1.49 -9.66 20.24
N GLY A 253 -0.65 -10.26 21.09
CA GLY A 253 0.07 -11.48 20.76
C GLY A 253 -0.85 -12.66 20.44
N ALA A 254 -1.89 -12.88 21.24
CA ALA A 254 -2.89 -13.91 21.00
C ALA A 254 -3.67 -13.69 19.69
N LEU A 255 -3.99 -12.44 19.34
CA LEU A 255 -4.62 -12.09 18.07
C LEU A 255 -3.70 -12.37 16.87
N LEU A 256 -2.41 -12.00 16.96
CA LEU A 256 -1.45 -12.26 15.88
C LEU A 256 -1.03 -13.74 15.77
N ALA A 257 -1.20 -14.54 16.82
CA ALA A 257 -1.01 -15.99 16.77
C ALA A 257 -1.99 -16.70 15.80
N ALA A 258 -3.06 -16.02 15.36
CA ALA A 258 -3.91 -16.52 14.28
C ALA A 258 -3.17 -16.71 12.94
N TYR A 259 -2.17 -15.89 12.63
CA TYR A 259 -1.46 -15.94 11.33
C TYR A 259 -0.69 -17.25 11.08
N PRO A 260 0.20 -17.73 12.00
CA PRO A 260 0.85 -19.02 11.81
C PRO A 260 -0.16 -20.18 11.87
N VAL A 261 -1.21 -20.08 12.69
CA VAL A 261 -2.29 -21.09 12.75
C VAL A 261 -3.02 -21.20 11.41
N VAL A 262 -3.33 -20.09 10.74
CA VAL A 262 -3.94 -20.08 9.41
C VAL A 262 -3.03 -20.72 8.37
N VAL A 263 -1.72 -20.43 8.33
CA VAL A 263 -0.81 -21.08 7.37
C VAL A 263 -0.62 -22.57 7.65
N PHE A 264 -0.51 -23.00 8.91
CA PHE A 264 -0.49 -24.43 9.22
C PHE A 264 -1.81 -25.11 8.85
N GLY A 265 -2.95 -24.42 8.97
CA GLY A 265 -4.25 -24.89 8.48
C GLY A 265 -4.31 -25.05 6.96
N ILE A 266 -3.84 -24.04 6.20
CA ILE A 266 -3.75 -24.05 4.73
C ILE A 266 -2.92 -25.25 4.27
N VAL A 267 -1.71 -25.42 4.82
CA VAL A 267 -0.77 -26.49 4.46
C VAL A 267 -1.31 -27.87 4.88
N ALA A 268 -1.87 -28.01 6.07
CA ALA A 268 -2.38 -29.30 6.56
C ALA A 268 -3.67 -29.75 5.85
N ALA A 269 -4.49 -28.81 5.37
CA ALA A 269 -5.70 -29.10 4.62
C ALA A 269 -5.47 -29.21 3.09
N GLY A 270 -4.22 -29.02 2.62
CA GLY A 270 -3.90 -29.06 1.18
C GLY A 270 -4.60 -27.96 0.38
N VAL A 271 -4.81 -26.78 0.97
CA VAL A 271 -5.50 -25.68 0.32
C VAL A 271 -4.56 -25.00 -0.67
N ASP A 272 -5.02 -24.90 -1.91
CA ASP A 272 -4.44 -24.13 -3.00
C ASP A 272 -4.03 -22.71 -2.57
N VAL A 273 -2.80 -22.31 -2.89
CA VAL A 273 -2.20 -21.06 -2.40
C VAL A 273 -2.78 -19.82 -3.05
N ASP A 274 -3.16 -19.89 -4.33
CA ASP A 274 -3.80 -18.79 -5.05
C ASP A 274 -5.17 -18.51 -4.44
N ARG A 275 -5.90 -19.56 -4.05
CA ARG A 275 -7.16 -19.44 -3.32
C ARG A 275 -6.96 -18.89 -1.91
N ALA A 276 -5.95 -19.36 -1.18
CA ALA A 276 -5.67 -18.93 0.20
C ALA A 276 -5.20 -17.46 0.28
N TYR A 277 -4.45 -16.98 -0.72
CA TYR A 277 -4.03 -15.59 -0.83
C TYR A 277 -5.20 -14.59 -0.73
N TRP A 278 -6.32 -14.89 -1.39
CA TRP A 278 -7.52 -14.02 -1.36
C TRP A 278 -8.25 -13.96 0.00
N TRP A 279 -7.87 -14.78 0.98
CA TRP A 279 -8.42 -14.68 2.35
C TRP A 279 -7.72 -13.58 3.16
N TYR A 280 -6.45 -13.31 2.88
CA TYR A 280 -5.64 -12.39 3.67
C TYR A 280 -6.11 -10.94 3.70
N PRO A 281 -6.65 -10.34 2.63
CA PRO A 281 -7.27 -9.01 2.71
C PRO A 281 -8.37 -8.92 3.78
N VAL A 282 -9.19 -9.98 3.93
CA VAL A 282 -10.25 -10.06 4.95
C VAL A 282 -9.65 -10.27 6.34
N ILE A 283 -8.71 -11.21 6.49
CA ILE A 283 -8.02 -11.48 7.77
C ILE A 283 -7.32 -10.22 8.28
N ASN A 284 -6.58 -9.53 7.42
CA ASN A 284 -5.84 -8.31 7.74
C ASN A 284 -6.80 -7.16 8.13
N THR A 285 -7.92 -7.00 7.41
CA THR A 285 -8.95 -6.03 7.76
C THR A 285 -9.58 -6.33 9.13
N VAL A 286 -9.93 -7.60 9.41
CA VAL A 286 -10.54 -8.00 10.69
C VAL A 286 -9.55 -7.81 11.84
N VAL A 287 -8.28 -8.21 11.68
CA VAL A 287 -7.24 -8.04 12.71
C VAL A 287 -6.95 -6.55 12.96
N GLY A 288 -6.74 -5.75 11.90
CA GLY A 288 -6.53 -4.30 12.05
C GLY A 288 -7.72 -3.60 12.70
N MET A 289 -8.96 -4.01 12.36
CA MET A 289 -10.18 -3.55 13.01
C MET A 289 -10.22 -3.93 14.48
N LEU A 290 -9.89 -5.17 14.85
CA LEU A 290 -9.90 -5.62 16.26
C LEU A 290 -8.85 -4.89 17.11
N ILE A 291 -7.66 -4.62 16.57
CA ILE A 291 -6.64 -3.79 17.24
C ILE A 291 -7.16 -2.36 17.43
N THR A 292 -7.72 -1.77 16.37
CA THR A 292 -8.29 -0.40 16.39
C THR A 292 -9.43 -0.29 17.41
N LEU A 293 -10.40 -1.20 17.37
CA LEU A 293 -11.54 -1.21 18.29
C LEU A 293 -11.11 -1.49 19.73
N GLY A 294 -10.11 -2.33 19.96
CA GLY A 294 -9.54 -2.56 21.29
C GLY A 294 -8.90 -1.30 21.89
N ALA A 295 -8.18 -0.53 21.06
CA ALA A 295 -7.58 0.74 21.46
C ALA A 295 -8.65 1.84 21.70
N LEU A 296 -9.62 1.98 20.78
CA LEU A 296 -10.74 2.92 20.92
C LEU A 296 -11.66 2.58 22.11
N TRP A 297 -11.88 1.30 22.42
CA TRP A 297 -12.60 0.90 23.62
C TRP A 297 -11.86 1.38 24.88
N ARG A 298 -10.54 1.19 24.92
CA ARG A 298 -9.69 1.64 26.03
C ARG A 298 -9.71 3.16 26.20
N LEU A 299 -9.67 3.90 25.09
CA LEU A 299 -9.76 5.36 25.06
C LEU A 299 -11.07 5.90 25.65
N VAL A 300 -12.17 5.17 25.50
CA VAL A 300 -13.50 5.60 25.96
C VAL A 300 -13.86 5.07 27.37
N TYR A 301 -13.33 3.90 27.77
CA TYR A 301 -13.78 3.17 28.96
C TYR A 301 -12.69 2.78 29.99
N GLY A 302 -11.39 2.82 29.64
CA GLY A 302 -10.24 2.47 30.51
C GLY A 302 -9.54 1.12 30.22
#